data_AF-A0A347WDA6-F1
#
_entry.id   AF-A0A347WDA6-F1
#
_cell.length_a   1.000
_cell.length_b   1.000
_cell.length_c   1.000
_cell.angle_alpha   90.00
_cell.angle_beta   90.00
_cell.angle_gamma   90.00
#
_symmetry.space_group_name_H-M   'P 1'
#
loop_
_entity.id
_entity.type
_entity.pdbx_description
1 polymer ?
#
loop_
_entity_poly.entity_id
_entity_poly.type
_entity_poly.pdbx_seq_one_letter_code
_entity_poly.pdbx_strand_id
1 'polypeptide(L)'
;MGTRNPIRQANSLNKYATRFETGSDISGATDPIAGDVTALQAKTEPLSDDGGIYAGAVTGQFRGNVQIGAAPASATATGAPGQIIFAASGIYLCTATNVWVFFAPGAWPTS
;
A
#
# COMPACT_ATOMS: atom_id res chain seq x y z
N MET A 1 -36.73 30.40 46.51
CA MET A 1 -36.28 28.99 46.46
C MET A 1 -37.38 28.20 45.77
N GLY A 2 -37.23 27.42 44.69
CA GLY A 2 -36.12 27.10 43.81
C GLY A 2 -36.69 26.81 42.42
N THR A 3 -35.86 26.93 41.39
CA THR A 3 -36.21 26.95 39.96
C THR A 3 -36.78 25.65 39.42
N ARG A 4 -37.61 25.75 38.36
CA ARG A 4 -38.12 24.60 37.59
C ARG A 4 -36.99 23.65 37.19
N ASN A 5 -37.21 22.35 37.43
CA ASN A 5 -36.36 21.25 36.99
C ASN A 5 -36.29 21.22 35.43
N PRO A 6 -35.12 21.40 34.79
CA PRO A 6 -35.03 21.64 33.34
C PRO A 6 -35.12 20.37 32.47
N ILE A 7 -35.33 19.18 33.05
CA ILE A 7 -35.16 17.90 32.32
C ILE A 7 -36.34 17.58 31.37
N ARG A 8 -37.46 18.28 31.43
CA ARG A 8 -38.60 18.02 30.51
C ARG A 8 -39.11 19.30 29.87
N GLN A 9 -38.29 19.91 29.01
CA GLN A 9 -38.81 20.79 27.96
C GLN A 9 -38.69 20.08 26.62
N ALA A 10 -39.84 19.66 26.09
CA ALA A 10 -39.95 19.33 24.69
C ALA A 10 -39.89 20.63 23.89
N ASN A 11 -38.83 20.87 23.12
CA ASN A 11 -38.96 21.66 21.89
C ASN A 11 -37.89 21.33 20.81
N SER A 12 -38.40 20.69 19.76
CA SER A 12 -38.11 20.72 18.31
C SER A 12 -36.71 20.62 17.69
N LEU A 13 -35.57 20.85 18.35
CA LEU A 13 -34.29 21.02 17.59
C LEU A 13 -33.01 20.46 18.22
N ASN A 14 -33.05 19.35 18.97
CA ASN A 14 -31.82 18.78 19.53
C ASN A 14 -31.05 17.87 18.52
N LYS A 15 -30.56 18.50 17.44
CA LYS A 15 -29.72 17.87 16.40
C LYS A 15 -28.29 17.56 16.88
N TYR A 16 -27.88 18.02 18.07
CA TYR A 16 -26.51 17.85 18.54
C TYR A 16 -26.42 17.55 20.05
N ALA A 17 -26.19 16.27 20.33
CA ALA A 17 -25.28 15.76 21.34
C ALA A 17 -25.51 16.11 22.82
N THR A 18 -26.12 15.16 23.54
CA THR A 18 -25.49 14.66 24.77
C THR A 18 -24.76 13.38 24.41
N ARG A 19 -23.49 13.51 24.02
CA ARG A 19 -22.53 12.41 24.01
C ARG A 19 -22.48 11.86 25.43
N PHE A 20 -23.21 10.81 25.75
CA PHE A 20 -22.95 9.82 26.81
C PHE A 20 -24.20 8.92 26.92
N GLU A 21 -24.52 8.23 25.82
CA GLU A 21 -25.30 7.00 25.89
C GLU A 21 -24.32 5.87 25.54
N THR A 22 -23.71 5.33 26.59
CA THR A 22 -22.89 4.12 26.52
C THR A 22 -23.81 2.92 26.28
N GLY A 23 -23.71 2.34 25.08
CA GLY A 23 -23.98 0.93 24.80
C GLY A 23 -25.43 0.46 24.98
N SER A 24 -26.30 0.73 24.01
CA SER A 24 -27.51 -0.08 23.81
C SER A 24 -28.03 -0.04 22.37
N ASP A 25 -27.86 1.08 21.66
CA ASP A 25 -28.54 1.27 20.36
C ASP A 25 -27.72 0.84 19.13
N ILE A 26 -26.55 0.22 19.32
CA ILE A 26 -25.82 -0.46 18.23
C ILE A 26 -26.39 -1.86 17.96
N SER A 27 -27.14 -2.45 18.90
CA SER A 27 -27.64 -3.83 18.78
C SER A 27 -28.69 -4.03 17.69
N GLY A 28 -29.25 -2.94 17.15
CA GLY A 28 -30.15 -2.94 15.99
C GLY A 28 -29.57 -2.29 14.74
N ALA A 29 -28.32 -1.80 14.80
CA ALA A 29 -27.65 -1.30 13.62
C ALA A 29 -27.18 -2.50 12.79
N THR A 30 -27.77 -2.71 11.62
CA THR A 30 -27.06 -3.40 10.54
C THR A 30 -25.94 -2.45 10.13
N ASP A 31 -24.83 -2.51 10.86
CA ASP A 31 -23.74 -1.53 10.78
C ASP A 31 -23.33 -1.36 9.31
N PRO A 32 -23.56 -0.18 8.69
CA PRO A 32 -23.12 0.04 7.31
C PRO A 32 -21.60 -0.17 7.18
N ILE A 33 -20.91 0.10 8.28
CA ILE A 33 -19.48 -0.12 8.47
C ILE A 33 -19.11 -1.62 8.36
N ALA A 34 -19.96 -2.55 8.80
CA ALA A 34 -19.66 -3.98 8.71
C ALA A 34 -19.68 -4.47 7.24
N GLY A 35 -20.64 -3.98 6.45
CA GLY A 35 -20.68 -4.23 5.00
C GLY A 35 -19.46 -3.64 4.28
N ASP A 36 -19.05 -2.44 4.67
CA ASP A 36 -17.86 -1.78 4.13
C ASP A 36 -16.56 -2.52 4.51
N VAL A 37 -16.45 -3.01 5.75
CA VAL A 37 -15.28 -3.79 6.21
C VAL A 37 -15.15 -5.10 5.44
N THR A 38 -16.25 -5.83 5.21
CA THR A 38 -16.23 -7.05 4.40
C THR A 38 -15.88 -6.76 2.94
N ALA A 39 -16.41 -5.67 2.37
CA ALA A 39 -16.06 -5.24 1.03
C ALA A 39 -14.58 -4.84 0.90
N LEU A 40 -14.01 -4.20 1.92
CA LEU A 40 -12.60 -3.84 2.00
C LEU A 40 -11.70 -5.08 2.17
N GLN A 41 -12.09 -6.05 3.01
CA GLN A 41 -11.37 -7.31 3.18
C GLN A 41 -11.37 -8.16 1.91
N ALA A 42 -12.47 -8.18 1.15
CA ALA A 42 -12.53 -8.82 -0.16
C ALA A 42 -11.63 -8.13 -1.21
N LYS A 43 -11.24 -6.87 -0.96
CA LYS A 43 -10.25 -6.12 -1.75
C LYS A 43 -8.81 -6.29 -1.23
N THR A 44 -8.59 -6.95 -0.09
CA THR A 44 -7.24 -7.29 0.40
C THR A 44 -6.56 -8.31 -0.51
N GLU A 45 -7.27 -9.33 -1.01
CA GLU A 45 -6.71 -10.32 -1.93
C GLU A 45 -6.15 -9.74 -3.25
N PRO A 46 -6.78 -8.73 -3.88
CA PRO A 46 -6.20 -8.04 -5.05
C PRO A 46 -5.15 -6.97 -4.71
N LEU A 47 -4.93 -6.63 -3.43
CA LEU A 47 -3.91 -5.67 -3.02
C LEU A 47 -2.62 -6.43 -2.69
N SER A 48 -1.58 -6.25 -3.50
CA SER A 48 -0.26 -6.72 -3.12
C SER A 48 0.25 -5.95 -1.89
N ASP A 49 1.18 -6.54 -1.12
CA ASP A 49 1.79 -5.91 0.07
C ASP A 49 2.43 -4.54 -0.23
N ASP A 50 2.75 -4.27 -1.50
CA ASP A 50 3.32 -3.02 -2.00
C ASP A 50 2.27 -2.01 -2.52
N GLY A 51 0.98 -2.35 -2.46
CA GLY A 51 -0.12 -1.53 -2.96
C GLY A 51 -0.31 -1.55 -4.49
N GLY A 52 0.39 -2.43 -5.21
CA GLY A 52 0.27 -2.58 -6.65
C GLY A 52 -1.01 -3.32 -7.09
N ILE A 53 -1.68 -2.81 -8.12
CA ILE A 53 -2.74 -3.54 -8.85
C ILE A 53 -2.08 -4.23 -10.04
N TYR A 54 -1.93 -5.55 -9.96
CA TYR A 54 -1.37 -6.36 -11.04
C TYR A 54 -2.48 -6.90 -11.94
N ALA A 55 -2.46 -6.56 -13.22
CA ALA A 55 -3.38 -7.13 -14.20
C ALA A 55 -2.91 -8.54 -14.61
N GLY A 56 -3.34 -9.57 -13.87
CA GLY A 56 -3.09 -10.98 -14.18
C GLY A 56 -2.36 -11.76 -13.09
N ALA A 57 -2.14 -13.06 -13.32
CA ALA A 57 -1.36 -13.90 -12.43
C ALA A 57 0.12 -13.48 -12.49
N VAL A 58 0.62 -12.86 -11.41
CA VAL A 58 2.04 -12.56 -11.25
C VAL A 58 2.76 -13.86 -10.93
N THR A 59 3.44 -14.45 -11.93
CA THR A 59 4.24 -15.68 -11.74
C THR A 59 5.63 -15.39 -11.17
N GLY A 60 5.99 -14.12 -11.00
CA GLY A 60 7.23 -13.69 -10.35
C GLY A 60 7.21 -12.19 -10.07
N GLN A 61 7.38 -11.81 -8.80
CA GLN A 61 7.53 -10.42 -8.38
C GLN A 61 9.01 -10.12 -8.18
N PHE A 62 9.51 -9.07 -8.82
CA PHE A 62 10.86 -8.57 -8.55
C PHE A 62 10.83 -7.65 -7.34
N ARG A 63 11.44 -8.06 -6.22
CA ARG A 63 11.59 -7.25 -5.01
C ARG A 63 13.00 -6.65 -4.92
N GLY A 64 13.31 -5.74 -5.84
CA GLY A 64 14.60 -5.06 -5.93
C GLY A 64 14.46 -3.60 -6.33
N ASN A 65 15.56 -2.85 -6.32
CA ASN A 65 15.59 -1.47 -6.77
C ASN A 65 15.93 -1.37 -8.25
N VAL A 66 15.06 -0.72 -9.01
CA VAL A 66 15.29 -0.39 -10.43
C VAL A 66 15.56 1.10 -10.55
N GLN A 67 16.64 1.47 -11.23
CA GLN A 67 16.99 2.87 -11.51
C GLN A 67 17.32 3.08 -12.98
N ILE A 68 17.04 4.29 -13.47
CA ILE A 68 17.52 4.79 -14.75
C ILE A 68 18.64 5.79 -14.45
N GLY A 69 19.83 5.62 -15.03
CA GLY A 69 20.94 6.53 -14.71
C GLY A 69 22.30 6.11 -15.22
N ALA A 70 23.34 6.55 -14.50
CA ALA A 70 24.72 6.22 -14.84
C ALA A 70 25.04 4.76 -14.56
N ALA A 71 25.86 4.15 -15.41
CA ALA A 71 26.39 2.82 -15.19
C ALA A 71 27.22 2.77 -13.88
N PRO A 72 27.33 1.61 -13.23
CA PRO A 72 28.28 1.41 -12.14
C PRO A 72 29.70 1.80 -12.59
N ALA A 73 30.46 2.46 -11.72
CA ALA A 73 31.81 2.92 -12.05
C ALA A 73 32.79 1.77 -12.40
N SER A 74 32.49 0.56 -11.95
CA SER A 74 33.21 -0.68 -12.26
C SER A 74 32.33 -1.90 -11.97
N ALA A 75 32.78 -3.09 -12.39
CA ALA A 75 32.11 -4.36 -12.05
C ALA A 75 32.05 -4.65 -10.53
N THR A 76 32.85 -3.93 -9.74
CA THR A 76 32.93 -4.03 -8.27
C THR A 76 32.39 -2.80 -7.53
N ALA A 77 31.72 -1.89 -8.24
CA ALA A 77 31.16 -0.68 -7.64
C ALA A 77 30.06 -1.02 -6.62
N THR A 78 29.83 -0.11 -5.67
CA THR A 78 28.84 -0.31 -4.60
C THR A 78 27.46 -0.61 -5.17
N GLY A 79 26.84 -1.70 -4.71
CA GLY A 79 25.53 -2.15 -5.16
C GLY A 79 24.95 -3.23 -4.26
N ALA A 80 23.61 -3.31 -4.23
CA ALA A 80 22.89 -4.33 -3.47
C ALA A 80 22.41 -5.47 -4.40
N PRO A 81 22.39 -6.73 -3.95
CA PRO A 81 21.82 -7.83 -4.73
C PRO A 81 20.40 -7.52 -5.19
N GLY A 82 20.08 -7.80 -6.46
CA GLY A 82 18.78 -7.48 -7.03
C GLY A 82 18.63 -5.99 -7.39
N GLN A 83 19.72 -5.24 -7.52
CA GLN A 83 19.67 -3.89 -8.09
C GLN A 83 19.82 -3.94 -9.61
N ILE A 84 18.94 -3.22 -10.31
CA ILE A 84 18.98 -3.07 -11.76
C ILE A 84 19.21 -1.61 -12.12
N ILE A 85 20.19 -1.35 -13.00
CA ILE A 85 20.44 -0.04 -13.60
C ILE A 85 20.24 -0.13 -15.10
N PHE A 86 19.31 0.65 -15.63
CA PHE A 86 19.25 0.93 -17.06
C PHE A 86 20.09 2.19 -17.33
N ALA A 87 21.22 1.98 -17.98
CA ALA A 87 22.11 3.06 -18.40
C ALA A 87 22.14 3.15 -19.93
N ALA A 88 22.68 4.26 -20.45
CA ALA A 88 22.79 4.46 -21.90
C ALA A 88 23.62 3.37 -22.59
N SER A 89 24.58 2.75 -21.88
CA SER A 89 25.44 1.66 -22.39
C SER A 89 24.78 0.29 -22.36
N GLY A 90 23.70 0.09 -21.58
CA GLY A 90 23.03 -1.19 -21.41
C GLY A 90 22.43 -1.39 -20.02
N ILE A 91 22.14 -2.65 -19.71
CA ILE A 91 21.47 -3.04 -18.47
C ILE A 91 22.51 -3.65 -17.53
N TYR A 92 22.54 -3.20 -16.27
CA TYR A 92 23.41 -3.72 -15.24
C TYR A 92 22.58 -4.37 -14.14
N LEU A 93 22.89 -5.62 -13.81
CA LEU A 93 22.26 -6.37 -12.71
C LEU A 93 23.31 -6.66 -11.63
N CYS A 94 23.04 -6.20 -10.41
CA CYS A 94 23.85 -6.55 -9.25
C CYS A 94 23.42 -7.93 -8.75
N THR A 95 24.24 -8.95 -9.00
CA THR A 95 23.90 -10.36 -8.68
C THR A 95 24.33 -10.76 -7.27
N ALA A 96 25.33 -10.09 -6.72
CA ALA A 96 25.76 -10.17 -5.33
C ALA A 96 26.24 -8.78 -4.89
N THR A 97 26.46 -8.58 -3.59
CA THR A 97 26.91 -7.29 -3.06
C THR A 97 28.16 -6.82 -3.80
N ASN A 98 28.05 -5.66 -4.44
CA ASN A 98 29.10 -5.06 -5.26
C ASN A 98 29.58 -5.95 -6.42
N VAL A 99 28.71 -6.80 -7.01
CA VAL A 99 29.04 -7.64 -8.17
C VAL A 99 28.04 -7.37 -9.27
N TRP A 100 28.51 -6.75 -10.35
CA TRP A 100 27.66 -6.33 -11.47
C TRP A 100 27.85 -7.20 -12.72
N VAL A 101 26.74 -7.64 -13.29
CA VAL A 101 26.68 -8.25 -14.62
C VAL A 101 26.14 -7.23 -15.61
N PHE A 102 26.76 -7.13 -16.78
CA PHE A 102 26.41 -6.20 -17.84
C PHE A 102 25.80 -6.92 -19.04
N PHE A 103 24.70 -6.37 -19.56
CA PHE A 103 24.05 -6.81 -20.77
C PHE A 103 24.05 -5.68 -21.80
N ALA A 104 24.77 -5.89 -22.90
CA ALA A 104 24.84 -4.93 -23.99
C ALA A 104 23.58 -5.01 -24.86
N PRO A 105 23.03 -3.85 -25.30
CA PRO A 105 21.97 -3.83 -26.29
C PRO A 105 22.42 -4.57 -27.56
N GLY A 106 21.60 -5.51 -28.05
CA GLY A 106 21.87 -6.26 -29.28
C GLY A 106 22.77 -7.49 -29.12
N ALA A 107 23.33 -7.75 -27.93
CA ALA A 107 24.09 -8.96 -27.63
C ALA A 107 23.37 -9.80 -26.57
N TRP A 108 22.10 -10.11 -26.83
CA TRP A 108 21.32 -11.00 -25.97
C TRP A 108 21.91 -12.41 -26.01
N PRO A 109 22.03 -13.10 -24.87
CA PRO A 109 22.41 -14.51 -24.87
C PRO A 109 21.40 -15.28 -25.72
N THR A 110 21.87 -15.88 -26.82
CA THR A 110 21.08 -16.86 -27.57
C THR A 110 21.23 -18.20 -26.84
N SER A 111 20.09 -18.78 -26.46
CA SER A 111 19.98 -20.08 -25.78
C SER A 111 20.74 -21.20 -26.46
#